data_AF-A0A257X264-F1
#
_entry.id   AF-A0A257X264-F1
#
_cell.length_a   1.000
_cell.length_b   1.000
_cell.length_c   1.000
_cell.angle_alpha   90.00
_cell.angle_beta   90.00
_cell.angle_gamma   90.00
#
_symmetry.space_group_name_H-M   'P 1'
#
loop_
_entity.id
_entity.type
_entity.pdbx_description
1 polymer ?
#
loop_
_entity_poly.entity_id
_entity_poly.type
_entity_poly.pdbx_seq_one_letter_code
_entity_poly.pdbx_strand_id
1 'polypeptide(L)'
;MAELIRGTEVVADDWTWVRLPETHEPVRKSAGKVVLFKLTGEPAASDDVISACENPAGKVLLPLSVWLRRRDELATRADDGEIGVWLDSHEEPAELAESLGGNLNRLPLIGVNFPKFIDGRG
;
A
#
# COMPACT_ATOMS: atom_id res chain seq x y z
N MET A 1 -12.80 8.39 9.13
CA MET A 1 -13.46 8.57 7.82
C MET A 1 -12.43 9.31 6.98
N ALA A 2 -11.97 8.72 5.87
CA ALA A 2 -11.04 9.41 4.98
C ALA A 2 -11.85 10.38 4.11
N GLU A 3 -11.31 11.56 3.83
CA GLU A 3 -11.91 12.54 2.91
C GLU A 3 -11.08 12.55 1.63
N LEU A 4 -11.72 12.33 0.48
CA LEU A 4 -11.04 12.37 -0.82
C LEU A 4 -11.15 13.79 -1.39
N ILE A 5 -10.00 14.41 -1.68
CA ILE A 5 -9.94 15.74 -2.26
C ILE A 5 -9.53 15.63 -3.73
N ARG A 6 -10.36 16.14 -4.64
CA ARG A 6 -10.06 16.21 -6.07
C ARG A 6 -10.01 17.67 -6.53
N GLY A 7 -8.80 18.17 -6.78
CA GLY A 7 -8.60 19.59 -7.08
C GLY A 7 -8.86 20.46 -5.85
N THR A 8 -9.99 21.16 -5.80
CA THR A 8 -10.39 22.04 -4.68
C THR A 8 -11.68 21.61 -3.99
N GLU A 9 -12.22 20.43 -4.33
CA GLU A 9 -13.50 19.93 -3.81
C GLU A 9 -13.31 18.63 -3.03
N VAL A 10 -14.04 18.50 -1.91
CA VAL A 10 -14.18 17.23 -1.19
C VAL A 10 -15.23 16.41 -1.92
N VAL A 11 -14.80 15.28 -2.47
CA VAL A 11 -15.65 14.35 -3.21
C VAL A 11 -15.98 13.13 -2.37
N ALA A 12 -17.06 12.43 -2.72
CA ALA A 12 -17.38 11.15 -2.10
C ALA A 12 -16.21 10.17 -2.29
N ASP A 13 -15.77 9.57 -1.19
CA ASP A 13 -14.75 8.53 -1.20
C ASP A 13 -15.39 7.18 -1.51
N ASP A 14 -15.52 6.87 -2.80
CA ASP A 14 -16.02 5.57 -3.29
C ASP A 14 -14.91 4.49 -3.34
N TRP A 15 -13.74 4.76 -2.75
CA TRP A 15 -12.60 3.85 -2.79
C TRP A 15 -12.63 2.89 -1.62
N THR A 16 -12.57 1.59 -1.93
CA THR A 16 -12.40 0.58 -0.89
C THR A 16 -10.92 0.44 -0.56
N TRP A 17 -10.56 0.80 0.67
CA TRP A 17 -9.18 0.70 1.12
C TRP A 17 -8.86 -0.72 1.58
N VAL A 18 -7.98 -1.39 0.85
CA VAL A 18 -7.56 -2.76 1.15
C VAL A 18 -6.30 -2.71 2.00
N ARG A 19 -6.35 -3.35 3.18
CA ARG A 19 -5.20 -3.53 4.05
C ARG A 19 -4.63 -4.93 3.90
N LEU A 20 -3.31 -5.03 4.04
CA LEU A 20 -2.67 -6.34 4.20
C LEU A 20 -3.23 -7.04 5.44
N PRO A 21 -3.54 -8.34 5.38
CA PRO A 21 -3.96 -9.09 6.54
C PRO A 21 -2.84 -9.10 7.60
N GLU A 22 -3.19 -8.83 8.86
CA GLU A 22 -2.23 -8.83 9.96
C GLU A 22 -1.66 -10.25 10.14
N THR A 23 -0.38 -10.41 9.78
CA THR A 23 0.30 -11.68 9.98
C THR A 23 0.92 -11.68 11.36
N HIS A 24 0.28 -12.42 12.28
CA HIS A 24 0.84 -12.72 13.59
C HIS A 24 2.01 -13.73 13.46
N GLU A 25 3.09 -13.37 12.77
CA GLU A 25 4.37 -14.00 13.10
C GLU A 25 4.80 -13.43 14.45
N PRO A 26 5.02 -14.27 15.49
CA PRO A 26 5.47 -13.77 16.77
C PRO A 26 6.84 -13.14 16.56
N VAL A 27 6.88 -11.80 16.56
CA VAL A 27 8.12 -11.06 16.76
C VAL A 27 8.69 -11.58 18.06
N ARG A 28 9.70 -12.47 17.97
CA ARG A 28 10.46 -12.95 19.13
C ARG A 28 11.10 -11.71 19.73
N LYS A 29 10.43 -11.12 20.72
CA LYS A 29 10.97 -10.08 21.58
C LYS A 29 12.02 -10.74 22.45
N SER A 30 13.21 -10.98 21.90
CA SER A 30 14.39 -11.23 22.72
C SER A 30 14.74 -9.92 23.43
N ALA A 31 14.81 -9.99 24.76
CA ALA A 31 15.11 -8.86 25.62
C ALA A 31 16.45 -8.23 25.25
N GLY A 32 16.45 -6.91 25.03
CA GLY A 32 17.64 -6.11 24.74
C GLY A 32 17.74 -5.72 23.27
N LYS A 33 17.15 -4.56 22.94
CA LYS A 33 17.33 -3.85 21.67
C LYS A 33 16.83 -4.61 20.43
N VAL A 34 15.51 -4.62 20.24
CA VAL A 34 14.91 -4.88 18.93
C VAL A 34 15.20 -3.67 18.05
N VAL A 35 16.34 -3.66 17.37
CA VAL A 35 16.47 -2.85 16.16
C VAL A 35 15.93 -3.71 15.04
N LEU A 36 14.71 -3.42 14.59
CA LEU A 36 14.22 -3.96 13.34
C LEU A 36 15.01 -3.23 12.24
N PHE A 37 16.24 -3.68 11.99
CA PHE A 37 16.88 -3.38 10.72
C PHE A 37 16.15 -4.21 9.67
N LYS A 38 15.00 -3.72 9.21
CA LYS A 38 14.52 -4.06 7.88
C LYS A 38 15.58 -3.50 6.95
N LEU A 39 16.38 -4.38 6.34
CA LEU A 39 17.32 -3.96 5.31
C LEU A 39 16.50 -3.34 4.19
N THR A 40 16.88 -2.14 3.74
CA THR A 40 16.27 -1.46 2.60
C THR A 40 16.21 -2.46 1.43
N GLY A 41 14.99 -2.92 1.08
CA GLY A 41 14.76 -3.90 0.02
C GLY A 41 14.15 -5.25 0.43
N GLU A 42 13.85 -5.51 1.70
CA GLU A 42 12.99 -6.65 2.07
C GLU A 42 11.53 -6.36 1.69
N PRO A 43 10.80 -7.32 1.08
CA PRO A 43 9.41 -7.12 0.70
C PRO A 43 8.58 -6.76 1.95
N ALA A 44 7.70 -5.75 1.83
CA ALA A 44 6.92 -5.28 2.97
C ALA A 44 5.97 -6.37 3.52
N ALA A 45 5.63 -7.37 2.70
CA ALA A 45 4.83 -8.53 3.07
C ALA A 45 5.33 -9.84 2.42
N SER A 46 5.14 -10.97 3.11
CA SER A 46 5.43 -12.32 2.58
C SER A 46 4.40 -12.73 1.51
N ASP A 47 4.77 -13.67 0.63
CA ASP A 47 3.92 -14.10 -0.50
C ASP A 47 2.56 -14.64 -0.05
N ASP A 48 2.51 -15.40 1.04
CA ASP A 48 1.25 -15.90 1.62
C ASP A 48 0.29 -14.76 2.02
N VAL A 49 0.83 -13.68 2.59
CA VAL A 49 0.08 -12.49 3.04
C VAL A 49 -0.47 -11.74 1.84
N ILE A 50 0.36 -11.61 0.80
CA ILE A 50 -0.02 -10.98 -0.46
C ILE A 50 -1.10 -11.81 -1.13
N SER A 51 -0.97 -13.14 -1.16
CA SER A 51 -1.93 -14.12 -1.70
C SER A 51 -3.27 -14.15 -0.93
N ALA A 52 -3.26 -13.91 0.37
CA ALA A 52 -4.45 -13.78 1.19
C ALA A 52 -5.16 -12.41 1.07
N CYS A 53 -4.52 -11.43 0.44
CA CYS A 53 -5.08 -10.08 0.33
C CYS A 53 -6.29 -10.04 -0.61
N GLU A 54 -7.38 -9.45 -0.11
CA GLU A 54 -8.64 -9.33 -0.81
C GLU A 54 -8.54 -8.32 -1.96
N ASN A 55 -9.12 -8.65 -3.11
CA ASN A 55 -9.22 -7.76 -4.26
C ASN A 55 -10.70 -7.59 -4.65
N PRO A 56 -11.47 -6.75 -3.94
CA PRO A 56 -12.87 -6.55 -4.25
C PRO A 56 -13.06 -5.93 -5.65
N ALA A 57 -14.26 -6.11 -6.22
CA ALA A 57 -14.65 -5.49 -7.48
C ALA A 57 -14.86 -3.97 -7.30
N GLY A 58 -14.73 -3.20 -8.39
CA GLY A 58 -14.87 -1.74 -8.38
C GLY A 58 -13.60 -1.00 -7.96
N LYS A 59 -13.78 0.23 -7.45
CA LYS A 59 -12.70 1.14 -7.08
C LYS A 59 -12.02 0.71 -5.79
N VAL A 60 -10.78 0.25 -5.90
CA VAL A 60 -10.01 -0.28 -4.77
C VAL A 60 -8.64 0.37 -4.69
N LEU A 61 -8.20 0.61 -3.46
CA LEU A 61 -6.89 1.16 -3.17
C LEU A 61 -6.05 0.05 -2.51
N LEU A 62 -5.12 -0.52 -3.29
CA LEU A 62 -4.32 -1.71 -2.93
C LEU A 62 -2.93 -1.34 -2.40
N PRO A 63 -2.34 -2.15 -1.50
CA PRO A 63 -0.97 -1.95 -1.04
C PRO A 63 0.03 -2.11 -2.19
N LEU A 64 1.12 -1.32 -2.20
CA LEU A 64 2.18 -1.41 -3.20
C LEU A 64 2.72 -2.83 -3.35
N SER A 65 3.00 -3.53 -2.25
CA SER A 65 3.48 -4.91 -2.27
C SER A 65 2.52 -5.89 -2.98
N VAL A 66 1.20 -5.69 -2.88
CA VAL A 66 0.20 -6.50 -3.59
C VAL A 66 0.18 -6.17 -5.07
N TRP A 67 0.23 -4.86 -5.39
CA TRP A 67 0.31 -4.38 -6.76
C TRP A 67 1.52 -4.95 -7.49
N LEU A 68 2.71 -4.90 -6.90
CA LEU A 68 3.95 -5.38 -7.52
C LEU A 68 3.90 -6.89 -7.83
N ARG A 69 3.26 -7.70 -6.99
CA ARG A 69 3.15 -9.15 -7.17
C ARG A 69 2.03 -9.58 -8.11
N ARG A 70 0.90 -8.87 -8.11
CA ARG A 70 -0.29 -9.20 -8.90
C ARG A 70 -0.51 -8.24 -10.07
N ARG A 71 0.52 -7.51 -10.49
CA ARG A 71 0.43 -6.47 -11.51
C ARG A 71 -0.24 -6.97 -12.79
N ASP A 72 0.18 -8.14 -13.29
CA ASP A 72 -0.34 -8.69 -14.55
C ASP A 72 -1.84 -9.02 -14.48
N GLU A 73 -2.33 -9.46 -13.31
CA GLU A 73 -3.76 -9.69 -13.06
C GLU A 73 -4.55 -8.37 -12.95
N LEU A 74 -3.95 -7.37 -12.32
CA LEU A 74 -4.59 -6.09 -12.01
C LEU A 74 -4.47 -5.05 -13.14
N ALA A 75 -3.59 -5.26 -14.11
CA ALA A 75 -3.24 -4.29 -15.13
C ALA A 75 -4.44 -3.81 -15.96
N THR A 76 -5.36 -4.72 -16.30
CA THR A 76 -6.59 -4.38 -17.05
C THR A 76 -7.50 -3.46 -16.24
N ARG A 77 -7.72 -3.79 -14.95
CA ARG A 77 -8.56 -2.98 -14.05
C ARG A 77 -7.91 -1.63 -13.71
N ALA A 78 -6.58 -1.59 -13.66
CA ALA A 78 -5.84 -0.33 -13.51
C ALA A 78 -6.03 0.59 -14.71
N ASP A 79 -6.00 0.06 -15.93
CA ASP A 79 -6.29 0.83 -17.15
C ASP A 79 -7.74 1.34 -17.20
N ASP A 80 -8.69 0.59 -16.63
CA ASP A 80 -10.09 1.03 -16.49
C ASP A 80 -10.28 2.10 -15.39
N GLY A 81 -9.23 2.40 -14.62
CA GLY A 81 -9.28 3.38 -13.54
C GLY A 81 -9.98 2.88 -12.27
N GLU A 82 -10.04 1.56 -12.08
CA GLU A 82 -10.60 0.92 -10.89
C GLU A 82 -9.55 0.65 -9.80
N ILE A 83 -8.26 0.65 -10.14
CA ILE A 83 -7.19 0.35 -9.19
C ILE A 83 -6.41 1.60 -8.85
N GLY A 84 -6.31 1.91 -7.56
CA GLY A 84 -5.33 2.81 -6.98
C GLY A 84 -4.30 2.03 -6.18
N VAL A 85 -3.12 2.62 -5.96
CA VAL A 85 -2.07 2.02 -5.13
C VAL A 85 -1.76 2.93 -3.95
N TRP A 86 -1.67 2.38 -2.75
CA TRP A 86 -1.18 3.09 -1.58
C TRP A 86 0.20 2.58 -1.14
N LEU A 87 1.05 3.50 -0.73
CA LEU A 87 2.38 3.24 -0.19
C LEU A 87 2.38 3.42 1.32
N ASP A 88 3.03 2.52 2.03
CA ASP A 88 3.35 2.73 3.44
C ASP A 88 4.54 3.69 3.60
N SER A 89 4.64 4.31 4.77
CA SER A 89 5.70 5.26 5.11
C SER A 89 7.15 4.78 4.95
N HIS A 90 7.35 3.45 4.89
CA HIS A 90 8.66 2.82 4.73
C HIS A 90 8.90 2.28 3.31
N GLU A 91 7.93 2.38 2.41
CA GLU A 91 8.04 1.93 1.02
C GLU A 91 8.53 3.06 0.10
N GLU A 92 9.24 2.71 -0.98
CA GLU A 92 9.86 3.69 -1.87
C GLU A 92 8.96 4.05 -3.07
N PRO A 93 8.66 5.35 -3.32
CA PRO A 93 7.87 5.77 -4.49
C PRO A 93 8.48 5.40 -5.84
N ALA A 94 9.79 5.19 -5.88
CA ALA A 94 10.52 4.77 -7.07
C ALA A 94 10.04 3.39 -7.57
N GLU A 95 9.79 2.44 -6.68
CA GLU A 95 9.32 1.09 -7.03
C GLU A 95 7.96 1.14 -7.73
N LEU A 96 7.07 2.02 -7.25
CA LEU A 96 5.78 2.25 -7.91
C LEU A 96 5.98 2.83 -9.31
N ALA A 97 6.80 3.87 -9.44
CA ALA A 97 7.05 4.52 -10.72
C ALA A 97 7.66 3.54 -11.75
N GLU A 98 8.63 2.73 -11.34
CA GLU A 98 9.23 1.70 -12.18
C GLU A 98 8.21 0.64 -12.59
N SER A 99 7.34 0.20 -11.67
CA SER A 99 6.27 -0.76 -11.97
C SER A 99 5.29 -0.26 -13.04
N LEU A 100 5.16 1.06 -13.20
CA LEU A 100 4.28 1.71 -14.18
C LEU A 100 5.03 2.18 -15.43
N GLY A 101 6.29 1.78 -15.61
CA GLY A 101 7.12 2.23 -16.73
C GLY A 101 7.39 3.74 -16.73
N GLY A 102 7.44 4.34 -15.54
CA GLY A 102 7.64 5.77 -15.33
C GLY A 102 6.38 6.63 -15.46
N ASN A 103 5.22 6.05 -15.81
CA ASN A 103 3.97 6.80 -15.98
C ASN A 103 3.00 6.61 -14.80
N LEU A 104 3.17 7.44 -13.76
CA LEU A 104 2.30 7.46 -12.58
C LEU A 104 0.84 7.83 -12.89
N ASN A 105 0.58 8.57 -13.97
CA ASN A 105 -0.78 8.97 -14.36
C ASN A 105 -1.65 7.81 -14.86
N ARG A 106 -1.06 6.61 -15.01
CA ARG A 106 -1.82 5.39 -15.27
C ARG A 106 -2.71 5.01 -14.09
N LEU A 107 -2.34 5.41 -12.88
CA LEU A 107 -3.16 5.21 -11.70
C LEU A 107 -4.06 6.45 -11.48
N PRO A 108 -5.39 6.26 -11.34
CA PRO A 108 -6.32 7.34 -11.00
C PRO A 108 -6.12 7.89 -9.59
N LEU A 109 -5.53 7.10 -8.69
CA LEU A 109 -5.31 7.44 -7.29
C LEU A 109 -4.03 6.80 -6.76
N ILE A 110 -3.21 7.61 -6.08
CA ILE A 110 -2.07 7.16 -5.29
C ILE A 110 -2.27 7.61 -3.85
N GLY A 111 -2.32 6.65 -2.92
CA GLY A 111 -2.43 6.89 -1.49
C GLY A 111 -1.07 6.85 -0.82
N VAL A 112 -0.90 7.58 0.28
CA VAL A 112 0.27 7.44 1.15
C VAL A 112 -0.21 7.28 2.60
N ASN A 113 0.14 6.15 3.22
CA ASN A 113 -0.20 5.84 4.59
C ASN A 113 0.90 6.34 5.53
N PHE A 114 0.63 7.43 6.25
CA PHE A 114 1.48 7.93 7.32
C PHE A 114 0.90 7.56 8.69
N PRO A 115 1.34 6.45 9.30
CA PRO A 115 0.89 6.11 10.65
C PRO A 115 1.32 7.20 11.63
N LYS A 116 0.46 7.50 12.60
CA LYS A 116 0.74 8.50 13.63
C LYS A 116 1.99 8.10 14.41
N PHE A 117 3.04 8.90 14.30
CA PHE A 117 4.22 8.77 15.14
C PHE A 117 3.87 9.26 16.55
N ILE A 118 3.75 8.34 17.51
CA ILE A 118 3.73 8.70 18.92
C ILE A 118 5.20 8.71 19.37
N ASP A 119 5.88 9.85 19.17
CA ASP A 119 7.16 10.08 19.87
C ASP A 119 6.82 10.20 21.36
N GLY A 120 7.18 9.19 22.13
CA GLY A 120 6.84 9.04 23.55
C GLY A 120 7.60 10.01 24.47
N ARG A 121 7.72 11.27 24.07
CA ARG A 121 8.28 12.35 24.90
C ARG A 121 7.14 13.29 25.27
N GLY A 122 6.51 13.00 26.39
CA GLY A 122 5.81 14.01 27.18
C GLY A 122 6.78 14.99 27.80
#